data_AF-A0A532D7R1-F1
#
_entry.id   AF-A0A532D7R1-F1
#
_cell.length_a   1.000
_cell.length_b   1.000
_cell.length_c   1.000
_cell.angle_alpha   90.00
_cell.angle_beta   90.00
_cell.angle_gamma   90.00
#
_symmetry.space_group_name_H-M   'P 1'
#
loop_
_entity.id
_entity.type
_entity.pdbx_description
1 polymer ?
#
loop_
_entity_poly.entity_id
_entity_poly.type
_entity_poly.pdbx_seq_one_letter_code
_entity_poly.pdbx_strand_id
1 'polypeptide(L)'
;MKTFEEARRVILTELTSDNFEVRAEYLKRFTSDVEEFANAMAKAFLNWQALDGDLRGNEKRAYVSALVFSATTLHILSLKLLVSGHLVAAGNLMRQVVESISLALLCSGSNLDTLDRFMTGRYSTNNAVRDVLRNATNLGVNDQALKILAKAKDFYHKYSHPSHLTIASGMALSNRGTYVGAAFDEGKLRAYSKEIQFRLALAKVFSSFIDCVKVNIAKW
;
A
#
# COMPACT_ATOMS: atom_id res chain seq x y z
N MET A 1 25.66 -29.03 4.49
CA MET A 1 25.98 -27.70 3.91
C MET A 1 25.43 -27.71 2.49
N LYS A 2 24.65 -26.72 2.05
CA LYS A 2 24.15 -26.70 0.66
C LYS A 2 25.34 -26.55 -0.29
N THR A 3 25.35 -27.28 -1.40
CA THR A 3 26.35 -27.11 -2.46
C THR A 3 26.08 -25.84 -3.26
N PHE A 4 27.07 -25.35 -4.02
CA PHE A 4 26.89 -24.22 -4.92
C PHE A 4 25.76 -24.46 -5.93
N GLU A 5 25.70 -25.65 -6.56
CA GLU A 5 24.66 -25.99 -7.53
C GLU A 5 23.26 -26.06 -6.89
N GLU A 6 23.16 -26.52 -5.64
CA GLU A 6 21.89 -26.47 -4.91
C GLU A 6 21.44 -25.03 -4.64
N ALA A 7 22.36 -24.15 -4.20
CA ALA A 7 22.04 -22.74 -3.98
C ALA A 7 21.66 -22.03 -5.28
N ARG A 8 22.42 -22.26 -6.37
CA ARG A 8 22.16 -21.70 -7.70
C ARG A 8 20.80 -22.12 -8.21
N ARG A 9 20.43 -23.40 -8.08
CA ARG A 9 19.13 -23.92 -8.49
C ARG A 9 17.99 -23.27 -7.71
N VAL A 10 18.11 -23.16 -6.38
CA VAL A 10 17.09 -22.49 -5.55
C VAL A 10 16.89 -21.03 -5.98
N ILE A 11 17.99 -20.30 -6.20
CA ILE A 11 17.93 -18.89 -6.65
C ILE A 11 17.32 -18.80 -8.05
N LEU A 12 17.73 -19.65 -8.99
CA LEU A 12 17.20 -19.65 -10.35
C LEU A 12 15.70 -19.92 -10.34
N THR A 13 15.24 -20.93 -9.58
CA THR A 13 13.81 -21.22 -9.43
C THR A 13 13.04 -20.02 -8.89
N GLU A 14 13.55 -19.32 -7.87
CA GLU A 14 12.89 -18.11 -7.35
C GLU A 14 12.80 -17.00 -8.41
N LEU A 15 13.81 -16.84 -9.26
CA LEU A 15 13.83 -15.80 -10.29
C LEU A 15 12.94 -16.12 -11.50
N THR A 16 12.70 -17.39 -11.80
CA THR A 16 12.05 -17.81 -13.05
C THR A 16 10.70 -18.51 -12.87
N SER A 17 10.27 -18.79 -11.65
CA SER A 17 8.99 -19.45 -11.39
C SER A 17 7.91 -18.48 -10.91
N ASP A 18 6.64 -18.85 -11.12
CA ASP A 18 5.48 -18.05 -10.73
C ASP A 18 5.08 -18.23 -9.25
N ASN A 19 5.79 -19.09 -8.51
CA ASN A 19 5.56 -19.42 -7.10
C ASN A 19 4.06 -19.71 -6.78
N PHE A 20 3.38 -20.45 -7.66
CA PHE A 20 1.93 -20.63 -7.57
C PHE A 20 1.51 -21.41 -6.33
N GLU A 21 2.34 -22.34 -5.85
CA GLU A 21 2.10 -23.15 -4.66
C GLU A 21 2.10 -22.29 -3.40
N VAL A 22 3.02 -21.32 -3.30
CA VAL A 22 3.05 -20.35 -2.20
C VAL A 22 1.76 -19.55 -2.19
N ARG A 23 1.32 -19.07 -3.35
CA ARG A 23 0.06 -18.34 -3.48
C ARG A 23 -1.15 -19.20 -3.09
N ALA A 24 -1.17 -20.47 -3.49
CA ALA A 24 -2.22 -21.40 -3.13
C ALA A 24 -2.36 -21.56 -1.61
N GLU A 25 -1.26 -21.61 -0.86
CA GLU A 25 -1.30 -21.68 0.61
C GLU A 25 -1.90 -20.43 1.26
N TYR A 26 -1.56 -19.22 0.76
CA TYR A 26 -2.24 -17.99 1.21
C TYR A 26 -3.73 -18.04 0.89
N LEU A 27 -4.11 -18.38 -0.35
CA LEU A 27 -5.51 -18.37 -0.78
C LEU A 27 -6.33 -19.41 -0.01
N LYS A 28 -5.78 -20.59 0.28
CA LYS A 28 -6.45 -21.61 1.12
C LYS A 28 -6.90 -21.06 2.48
N ARG A 29 -6.19 -20.06 3.03
CA ARG A 29 -6.49 -19.45 4.33
C ARG A 29 -7.27 -18.14 4.22
N PHE A 30 -7.06 -17.37 3.17
CA PHE A 30 -7.49 -15.97 3.09
C PHE A 30 -8.33 -15.63 1.87
N THR A 31 -8.85 -16.62 1.11
CA THR A 31 -9.65 -16.35 -0.11
C THR A 31 -10.79 -15.35 0.16
N SER A 32 -11.56 -15.53 1.23
CA SER A 32 -12.66 -14.63 1.57
C SER A 32 -12.19 -13.18 1.78
N ASP A 33 -11.05 -12.98 2.45
CA ASP A 33 -10.49 -11.64 2.68
C ASP A 33 -10.01 -11.00 1.36
N VAL A 34 -9.42 -11.81 0.47
CA VAL A 34 -8.95 -11.36 -0.85
C VAL A 34 -10.12 -10.97 -1.74
N GLU A 35 -11.20 -11.75 -1.76
CA GLU A 35 -12.41 -11.43 -2.51
C GLU A 35 -13.09 -10.16 -1.99
N GLU A 36 -13.19 -10.01 -0.66
CA GLU A 36 -13.75 -8.81 -0.06
C GLU A 36 -12.88 -7.57 -0.36
N PHE A 37 -11.56 -7.72 -0.31
CA PHE A 37 -10.62 -6.67 -0.72
C PHE A 37 -10.83 -6.29 -2.20
N ALA A 38 -10.93 -7.28 -3.09
CA ALA A 38 -11.13 -7.05 -4.52
C ALA A 38 -12.44 -6.29 -4.78
N ASN A 39 -13.53 -6.66 -4.11
CA ASN A 39 -14.81 -5.96 -4.20
C ASN A 39 -14.72 -4.51 -3.72
N ALA A 40 -14.05 -4.26 -2.59
CA ALA A 40 -13.87 -2.91 -2.06
C ALA A 40 -13.00 -2.04 -2.99
N MET A 41 -11.90 -2.59 -3.50
CA MET A 41 -11.01 -1.87 -4.41
C MET A 41 -11.61 -1.66 -5.80
N ALA A 42 -12.46 -2.57 -6.29
CA ALA A 42 -13.21 -2.35 -7.53
C ALA A 42 -14.14 -1.13 -7.40
N LYS A 43 -14.86 -1.00 -6.28
CA LYS A 43 -15.67 0.20 -5.99
C LYS A 43 -14.83 1.47 -5.96
N ALA A 44 -13.69 1.43 -5.27
CA ALA A 44 -12.76 2.56 -5.21
C ALA A 44 -12.21 2.93 -6.60
N PHE A 45 -11.86 1.93 -7.42
CA PHE A 45 -11.38 2.14 -8.78
C PHE A 45 -12.42 2.82 -9.67
N LEU A 46 -13.68 2.35 -9.64
CA LEU A 46 -14.78 3.01 -10.35
C LEU A 46 -15.00 4.44 -9.86
N ASN A 47 -14.87 4.67 -8.54
CA ASN A 47 -14.99 6.01 -7.97
C ASN A 47 -13.87 6.95 -8.46
N TRP A 48 -12.64 6.43 -8.57
CA TRP A 48 -11.51 7.14 -9.19
C TRP A 48 -11.76 7.42 -10.68
N GLN A 49 -12.26 6.48 -11.46
CA GLN A 49 -12.58 6.72 -12.88
C GLN A 49 -13.59 7.87 -13.04
N ALA A 50 -14.57 7.97 -12.14
CA ALA A 50 -15.49 9.10 -12.13
C ALA A 50 -14.82 10.44 -11.74
N LEU A 51 -13.78 10.43 -10.89
CA LEU A 51 -12.94 11.63 -10.64
C LEU A 51 -12.15 12.02 -11.90
N ASP A 52 -11.54 11.04 -12.55
CA ASP A 52 -10.68 11.21 -13.73
C ASP A 52 -11.45 11.66 -14.99
N GLY A 53 -12.71 11.25 -15.10
CA GLY A 53 -13.58 11.68 -16.20
C GLY A 53 -13.98 13.16 -16.18
N ASP A 54 -13.92 13.84 -15.03
CA ASP A 54 -14.36 15.25 -14.85
C ASP A 54 -13.17 16.24 -14.71
N LEU A 55 -12.02 15.91 -15.29
CA LEU A 55 -10.82 16.74 -15.18
C LEU A 55 -10.87 18.01 -16.05
N ARG A 56 -11.73 18.04 -17.08
CA ARG A 56 -11.94 19.19 -18.00
C ARG A 56 -10.64 19.82 -18.56
N GLY A 57 -9.62 18.99 -18.82
CA GLY A 57 -8.32 19.45 -19.34
C GLY A 57 -7.45 20.22 -18.35
N ASN A 58 -7.80 20.22 -17.05
CA ASN A 58 -7.02 20.91 -16.03
C ASN A 58 -5.84 20.03 -15.56
N GLU A 59 -4.62 20.44 -15.89
CA GLU A 59 -3.38 19.73 -15.53
C GLU A 59 -3.25 19.49 -14.01
N LYS A 60 -3.53 20.51 -13.19
CA LYS A 60 -3.49 20.39 -11.72
C LYS A 60 -4.44 19.30 -11.21
N ARG A 61 -5.65 19.24 -11.75
CA ARG A 61 -6.62 18.18 -11.39
C ARG A 61 -6.13 16.81 -11.85
N ALA A 62 -5.51 16.72 -13.03
CA ALA A 62 -4.93 15.49 -13.54
C ALA A 62 -3.80 14.94 -12.64
N TYR A 63 -2.93 15.80 -12.10
CA TYR A 63 -1.92 15.39 -11.11
C TYR A 63 -2.56 14.80 -9.85
N VAL A 64 -3.63 15.42 -9.33
CA VAL A 64 -4.32 14.89 -8.15
C VAL A 64 -4.99 13.55 -8.46
N SER A 65 -5.65 13.41 -9.62
CA SER A 65 -6.20 12.12 -10.08
C SER A 65 -5.12 11.04 -10.19
N ALA A 66 -3.96 11.36 -10.77
CA ALA A 66 -2.83 10.44 -10.90
C ALA A 66 -2.27 9.98 -9.53
N LEU A 67 -2.29 10.86 -8.51
CA LEU A 67 -1.91 10.48 -7.15
C LEU A 67 -2.92 9.51 -6.50
N VAL A 68 -4.23 9.74 -6.73
CA VAL A 68 -5.29 8.82 -6.29
C VAL A 68 -5.15 7.46 -6.98
N PHE A 69 -4.92 7.46 -8.30
CA PHE A 69 -4.65 6.25 -9.07
C PHE A 69 -3.43 5.48 -8.56
N SER A 70 -2.36 6.21 -8.27
CA SER A 70 -1.12 5.64 -7.72
C SER A 70 -1.38 4.95 -6.38
N ALA A 71 -2.09 5.62 -5.46
CA ALA A 71 -2.48 5.01 -4.18
C ALA A 71 -3.31 3.73 -4.39
N THR A 72 -4.28 3.77 -5.31
CA THR A 72 -5.18 2.64 -5.64
C THR A 72 -4.38 1.45 -6.14
N THR A 73 -3.51 1.66 -7.13
CA THR A 73 -2.70 0.62 -7.76
C THR A 73 -1.68 0.03 -6.79
N LEU A 74 -0.98 0.87 -6.02
CA LEU A 74 -0.01 0.42 -5.03
C LEU A 74 -0.67 -0.44 -3.94
N HIS A 75 -1.91 -0.14 -3.56
CA HIS A 75 -2.64 -0.92 -2.55
C HIS A 75 -2.97 -2.32 -3.06
N ILE A 76 -3.46 -2.42 -4.31
CA ILE A 76 -3.71 -3.69 -4.99
C ILE A 76 -2.41 -4.50 -5.13
N LEU A 77 -1.34 -3.87 -5.60
CA LEU A 77 -0.03 -4.51 -5.76
C LEU A 77 0.54 -4.98 -4.42
N SER A 78 0.34 -4.21 -3.35
CA SER A 78 0.77 -4.60 -2.01
C SER A 78 0.12 -5.91 -1.57
N LEU A 79 -1.21 -6.06 -1.73
CA LEU A 79 -1.86 -7.33 -1.40
C LEU A 79 -1.40 -8.46 -2.32
N LYS A 80 -1.26 -8.20 -3.63
CA LYS A 80 -0.77 -9.19 -4.60
C LYS A 80 0.62 -9.74 -4.20
N LEU A 81 1.53 -8.87 -3.79
CA LEU A 81 2.86 -9.27 -3.31
C LEU A 81 2.78 -10.08 -2.01
N LEU A 82 1.93 -9.66 -1.07
CA LEU A 82 1.74 -10.37 0.20
C LEU A 82 1.28 -11.80 -0.04
N VAL A 83 0.21 -11.97 -0.82
CA VAL A 83 -0.33 -13.32 -1.11
C VAL A 83 0.53 -14.12 -2.08
N SER A 84 1.56 -13.50 -2.67
CA SER A 84 2.61 -14.20 -3.41
C SER A 84 3.85 -14.47 -2.55
N GLY A 85 3.78 -14.27 -1.23
CA GLY A 85 4.87 -14.60 -0.30
C GLY A 85 5.95 -13.53 -0.12
N HIS A 86 5.80 -12.33 -0.70
CA HIS A 86 6.78 -11.25 -0.62
C HIS A 86 6.42 -10.23 0.47
N LEU A 87 6.38 -10.69 1.74
CA LEU A 87 5.94 -9.88 2.89
C LEU A 87 6.63 -8.51 3.00
N VAL A 88 7.97 -8.46 2.86
CA VAL A 88 8.72 -7.21 3.00
C VAL A 88 8.40 -6.23 1.89
N ALA A 89 8.38 -6.70 0.63
CA ALA A 89 8.05 -5.88 -0.52
C ALA A 89 6.61 -5.35 -0.42
N ALA A 90 5.66 -6.21 0.01
CA ALA A 90 4.29 -5.82 0.27
C ALA A 90 4.17 -4.73 1.34
N GLY A 91 4.88 -4.87 2.46
CA GLY A 91 4.91 -3.86 3.53
C GLY A 91 5.54 -2.54 3.08
N ASN A 92 6.57 -2.60 2.23
CA ASN A 92 7.16 -1.41 1.62
C ASN A 92 6.19 -0.65 0.72
N LEU A 93 5.42 -1.35 -0.10
CA LEU A 93 4.38 -0.71 -0.89
C LEU A 93 3.31 -0.06 -0.03
N MET A 94 2.94 -0.65 1.12
CA MET A 94 1.97 -0.01 2.03
C MET A 94 2.43 1.33 2.56
N ARG A 95 3.74 1.53 2.79
CA ARG A 95 4.26 2.85 3.13
C ARG A 95 3.96 3.86 2.01
N GLN A 96 4.24 3.48 0.76
CA GLN A 96 3.95 4.32 -0.39
C GLN A 96 2.45 4.58 -0.54
N VAL A 97 1.57 3.59 -0.28
CA VAL A 97 0.11 3.79 -0.26
C VAL A 97 -0.29 4.90 0.72
N VAL A 98 0.21 4.84 1.96
CA VAL A 98 -0.10 5.84 3.00
C VAL A 98 0.42 7.23 2.62
N GLU A 99 1.62 7.30 2.06
CA GLU A 99 2.23 8.56 1.57
C GLU A 99 1.46 9.12 0.36
N SER A 100 1.04 8.28 -0.59
CA SER A 100 0.26 8.67 -1.76
C SER A 100 -1.15 9.16 -1.40
N ILE A 101 -1.85 8.49 -0.48
CA ILE A 101 -3.13 8.97 0.07
C ILE A 101 -2.94 10.36 0.68
N SER A 102 -1.90 10.51 1.50
CA SER A 102 -1.64 11.78 2.20
C SER A 102 -1.30 12.90 1.23
N LEU A 103 -0.48 12.60 0.21
CA LEU A 103 -0.09 13.56 -0.80
C LEU A 103 -1.27 13.96 -1.69
N ALA A 104 -2.12 13.02 -2.09
CA ALA A 104 -3.34 13.32 -2.85
C ALA A 104 -4.27 14.25 -2.06
N LEU A 105 -4.44 14.02 -0.76
CA LEU A 105 -5.22 14.90 0.11
C LEU A 105 -4.63 16.31 0.15
N LEU A 106 -3.33 16.46 0.42
CA LEU A 106 -2.66 17.77 0.44
C LEU A 106 -2.77 18.50 -0.89
N CYS A 107 -2.50 17.80 -2.00
CA CYS A 107 -2.58 18.37 -3.33
C CYS A 107 -4.02 18.73 -3.74
N SER A 108 -5.04 18.11 -3.11
CA SER A 108 -6.45 18.45 -3.34
C SER A 108 -6.90 19.73 -2.62
N GLY A 109 -6.17 20.21 -1.60
CA GLY A 109 -6.58 21.35 -0.80
C GLY A 109 -6.41 22.69 -1.54
N SER A 110 -7.50 23.46 -1.68
CA SER A 110 -7.51 24.75 -2.41
C SER A 110 -6.59 25.83 -1.81
N ASN A 111 -6.34 25.77 -0.50
CA ASN A 111 -5.57 26.78 0.24
C ASN A 111 -4.13 26.32 0.54
N LEU A 112 -3.63 25.31 -0.16
CA LEU A 112 -2.31 24.73 0.06
C LEU A 112 -1.44 24.87 -1.18
N ASP A 113 -0.16 25.21 -0.98
CA ASP A 113 0.85 25.29 -2.06
C ASP A 113 1.47 23.92 -2.40
N THR A 114 0.99 22.84 -1.77
CA THR A 114 1.63 21.53 -1.85
C THR A 114 1.62 20.97 -3.27
N LEU A 115 0.54 21.18 -4.02
CA LEU A 115 0.46 20.75 -5.42
C LEU A 115 1.51 21.45 -6.28
N ASP A 116 1.62 22.77 -6.19
CA ASP A 116 2.61 23.55 -6.96
C ASP A 116 4.05 23.15 -6.58
N ARG A 117 4.31 22.92 -5.30
CA ARG A 117 5.60 22.43 -4.83
C ARG A 117 5.88 21.00 -5.30
N PHE A 118 4.88 20.13 -5.35
CA PHE A 118 5.02 18.77 -5.83
C PHE A 118 5.32 18.74 -7.33
N MET A 119 4.55 19.47 -8.15
CA MET A 119 4.76 19.60 -9.60
C MET A 119 6.14 20.18 -9.94
N THR A 120 6.69 21.05 -9.10
CA THR A 120 8.04 21.62 -9.28
C THR A 120 9.17 20.81 -8.62
N GLY A 121 8.87 19.63 -8.06
CA GLY A 121 9.86 18.78 -7.39
C GLY A 121 10.40 19.33 -6.06
N ARG A 122 9.78 20.38 -5.50
CA ARG A 122 10.16 21.06 -4.25
C ARG A 122 9.43 20.54 -3.01
N TYR A 123 8.58 19.54 -3.17
CA TYR A 123 7.89 18.86 -2.07
C TYR A 123 8.49 17.48 -1.81
N SER A 124 8.86 17.21 -0.55
CA SER A 124 9.32 15.88 -0.14
C SER A 124 8.14 15.03 0.32
N THR A 125 7.85 13.95 -0.42
CA THR A 125 6.71 13.05 -0.15
C THR A 125 6.77 12.36 1.20
N ASN A 126 7.96 12.18 1.78
CA ASN A 126 8.16 11.68 3.15
C ASN A 126 7.46 12.54 4.23
N ASN A 127 7.20 13.82 3.92
CA ASN A 127 6.51 14.76 4.79
C ASN A 127 4.98 14.69 4.67
N ALA A 128 4.42 14.01 3.66
CA ALA A 128 3.00 14.06 3.32
C ALA A 128 2.09 13.73 4.51
N VAL A 129 2.36 12.63 5.22
CA VAL A 129 1.55 12.23 6.38
C VAL A 129 1.59 13.29 7.49
N ARG A 130 2.78 13.84 7.78
CA ARG A 130 2.95 14.89 8.79
C ARG A 130 2.17 16.15 8.40
N ASP A 131 2.23 16.53 7.14
CA ASP A 131 1.61 17.76 6.66
C ASP A 131 0.08 17.61 6.53
N VAL A 132 -0.45 16.41 6.21
CA VAL A 132 -1.89 16.12 6.32
C VAL A 132 -2.38 16.29 7.74
N LEU A 133 -1.65 15.75 8.73
CA LEU A 133 -2.00 15.89 10.15
C LEU A 133 -2.09 17.36 10.57
N ARG A 134 -1.22 18.22 10.03
CA ARG A 134 -1.21 19.67 10.30
C ARG A 134 -2.33 20.43 9.60
N ASN A 135 -2.88 19.91 8.51
CA ASN A 135 -3.88 20.57 7.68
C ASN A 135 -5.25 19.86 7.70
N ALA A 136 -5.46 18.94 8.64
CA ALA A 136 -6.60 18.03 8.58
C ALA A 136 -7.97 18.73 8.58
N THR A 137 -8.13 19.79 9.38
CA THR A 137 -9.35 20.61 9.41
C THR A 137 -9.65 21.22 8.04
N ASN A 138 -8.62 21.74 7.36
CA ASN A 138 -8.76 22.34 6.03
C ASN A 138 -9.08 21.29 4.96
N LEU A 139 -8.60 20.06 5.16
CA LEU A 139 -8.78 18.93 4.24
C LEU A 139 -10.09 18.16 4.48
N GLY A 140 -10.82 18.42 5.56
CA GLY A 140 -12.06 17.72 5.92
C GLY A 140 -11.85 16.26 6.34
N VAL A 141 -10.67 15.92 6.86
CA VAL A 141 -10.33 14.55 7.29
C VAL A 141 -10.61 14.40 8.78
N ASN A 142 -11.31 13.34 9.18
CA ASN A 142 -11.63 13.10 10.59
C ASN A 142 -10.41 12.61 11.40
N ASP A 143 -10.38 12.94 12.69
CA ASP A 143 -9.26 12.65 13.61
C ASP A 143 -8.94 11.15 13.74
N GLN A 144 -9.93 10.28 13.60
CA GLN A 144 -9.70 8.85 13.72
C GLN A 144 -8.91 8.31 12.51
N ALA A 145 -9.24 8.76 11.30
CA ALA A 145 -8.51 8.41 10.09
C ALA A 145 -7.06 8.92 10.14
N LEU A 146 -6.84 10.12 10.66
CA LEU A 146 -5.52 10.70 10.88
C LEU A 146 -4.64 9.86 11.81
N LYS A 147 -5.19 9.44 12.96
CA LYS A 147 -4.47 8.58 13.92
C LYS A 147 -4.09 7.25 13.30
N ILE A 148 -4.95 6.69 12.45
CA ILE A 148 -4.67 5.44 11.73
C ILE A 148 -3.56 5.66 10.69
N LEU A 149 -3.62 6.73 9.90
CA LEU A 149 -2.58 7.06 8.90
C LEU A 149 -1.20 7.25 9.56
N ALA A 150 -1.14 7.98 10.67
CA ALA A 150 0.11 8.18 11.42
C ALA A 150 0.71 6.85 11.90
N LYS A 151 -0.11 6.02 12.56
CA LYS A 151 0.33 4.70 13.04
C LYS A 151 0.73 3.78 11.90
N ALA A 152 0.01 3.81 10.77
CA ALA A 152 0.31 3.01 9.60
C ALA A 152 1.65 3.41 9.00
N LYS A 153 1.93 4.71 8.85
CA LYS A 153 3.24 5.20 8.40
C LYS A 153 4.37 4.66 9.27
N ASP A 154 4.28 4.83 10.59
CA ASP A 154 5.34 4.42 11.52
C ASP A 154 5.54 2.91 11.55
N PHE A 155 4.46 2.15 11.41
CA PHE A 155 4.54 0.69 11.30
C PHE A 155 5.20 0.27 9.99
N TYR A 156 4.74 0.78 8.84
CA TYR A 156 5.27 0.36 7.54
C TYR A 156 6.65 0.93 7.23
N HIS A 157 7.08 1.99 7.92
CA HIS A 157 8.45 2.46 7.92
C HIS A 157 9.45 1.36 8.30
N LYS A 158 9.05 0.40 9.14
CA LYS A 158 9.89 -0.75 9.56
C LYS A 158 10.20 -1.73 8.43
N TYR A 159 9.39 -1.75 7.36
CA TYR A 159 9.68 -2.55 6.17
C TYR A 159 10.69 -1.88 5.23
N SER A 160 10.85 -0.55 5.33
CA SER A 160 11.73 0.24 4.45
C SER A 160 13.17 0.30 4.92
N HIS A 161 13.45 -0.27 6.08
CA HIS A 161 14.78 -0.34 6.66
C HIS A 161 15.06 -1.79 7.08
N PRO A 162 16.34 -2.21 7.16
CA PRO A 162 16.72 -3.47 7.78
C PRO A 162 16.29 -3.49 9.26
N SER A 163 15.11 -4.05 9.53
CA SER A 163 14.54 -4.17 10.88
C SER A 163 14.49 -5.63 11.31
N HIS A 164 14.21 -5.89 12.60
CA HIS A 164 13.94 -7.24 13.08
C HIS A 164 12.81 -7.93 12.30
N LEU A 165 11.85 -7.16 11.79
CA LEU A 165 10.75 -7.69 10.98
C LEU A 165 11.30 -8.15 9.62
N THR A 166 12.10 -7.32 8.96
CA THR A 166 12.77 -7.66 7.70
C THR A 166 13.63 -8.93 7.87
N ILE A 167 14.38 -9.05 8.96
CA ILE A 167 15.18 -10.26 9.24
C ILE A 167 14.27 -11.48 9.47
N ALA A 168 13.27 -11.37 10.35
CA ALA A 168 12.37 -12.47 10.70
C ALA A 168 11.55 -12.97 9.49
N SER A 169 11.26 -12.10 8.51
CA SER A 169 10.55 -12.50 7.29
C SER A 169 11.32 -13.54 6.47
N GLY A 170 12.66 -13.49 6.47
CA GLY A 170 13.53 -14.45 5.77
C GLY A 170 13.84 -15.72 6.55
N MET A 171 13.45 -15.80 7.82
CA MET A 171 13.68 -16.96 8.69
C MET A 171 12.46 -17.88 8.73
N ALA A 172 12.66 -19.20 8.76
CA ALA A 172 11.56 -20.11 9.03
C ALA A 172 11.26 -20.20 10.53
N LEU A 173 9.98 -20.19 10.89
CA LEU A 173 9.47 -20.32 12.25
C LEU A 173 8.81 -21.68 12.48
N SER A 174 8.17 -22.27 11.47
CA SER A 174 7.61 -23.63 11.57
C SER A 174 8.65 -24.74 11.40
N ASN A 175 9.80 -24.44 10.80
CA ASN A 175 10.90 -25.40 10.60
C ASN A 175 12.27 -24.73 10.77
N ARG A 176 13.36 -25.51 10.68
CA ARG A 176 14.71 -24.97 10.65
C ARG A 176 15.07 -24.55 9.22
N GLY A 177 15.35 -23.27 9.00
CA GLY A 177 15.85 -22.82 7.71
C GLY A 177 15.68 -21.33 7.46
N THR A 178 16.02 -20.94 6.25
CA THR A 178 15.81 -19.59 5.70
C THR A 178 15.12 -19.70 4.34
N TYR A 179 14.33 -18.67 4.02
CA TYR A 179 13.67 -18.51 2.74
C TYR A 179 14.48 -17.57 1.86
N VAL A 180 14.57 -17.89 0.57
CA VAL A 180 15.09 -17.00 -0.47
C VAL A 180 13.89 -16.62 -1.32
N GLY A 181 13.40 -15.39 -1.17
CA GLY A 181 12.28 -14.88 -1.95
C GLY A 181 10.89 -15.23 -1.39
N ALA A 182 9.96 -15.66 -2.25
CA ALA A 182 8.58 -15.95 -1.89
C ALA A 182 8.49 -17.08 -0.86
N ALA A 183 7.69 -16.87 0.20
CA ALA A 183 7.45 -17.91 1.18
C ALA A 183 6.07 -17.83 1.85
N PHE A 184 5.57 -19.01 2.22
CA PHE A 184 4.50 -19.18 3.19
C PHE A 184 5.03 -20.03 4.35
N ASP A 185 4.76 -19.59 5.56
CA ASP A 185 5.18 -20.25 6.79
C ASP A 185 4.04 -20.22 7.81
N GLU A 186 3.57 -21.40 8.23
CA GLU A 186 2.46 -21.50 9.19
C GLU A 186 2.77 -20.80 10.52
N GLY A 187 4.05 -20.76 10.93
CA GLY A 187 4.48 -20.07 12.14
C GLY A 187 4.25 -18.55 12.07
N LYS A 188 4.05 -17.99 10.87
CA LYS A 188 3.79 -16.57 10.63
C LYS A 188 2.32 -16.25 10.35
N LEU A 189 1.41 -17.22 10.45
CA LEU A 189 -0.01 -17.04 10.09
C LEU A 189 -0.68 -15.86 10.81
N ARG A 190 -0.36 -15.63 12.09
CA ARG A 190 -0.87 -14.47 12.84
C ARG A 190 -0.39 -13.13 12.27
N ALA A 191 0.85 -13.06 11.77
CA ALA A 191 1.38 -11.86 11.13
C ALA A 191 0.70 -11.63 9.76
N TYR A 192 0.56 -12.68 8.95
CA TYR A 192 -0.13 -12.61 7.66
C TYR A 192 -1.59 -12.16 7.81
N SER A 193 -2.32 -12.74 8.77
CA SER A 193 -3.70 -12.35 9.07
C SER A 193 -3.79 -10.86 9.42
N LYS A 194 -2.91 -10.35 10.29
CA LYS A 194 -2.89 -8.91 10.61
C LYS A 194 -2.63 -8.03 9.37
N GLU A 195 -1.64 -8.38 8.56
CA GLU A 195 -1.29 -7.65 7.33
C GLU A 195 -2.44 -7.63 6.31
N ILE A 196 -3.14 -8.75 6.12
CA ILE A 196 -4.31 -8.84 5.24
C ILE A 196 -5.47 -8.00 5.80
N GLN A 197 -5.76 -8.13 7.10
CA GLN A 197 -6.84 -7.38 7.73
C GLN A 197 -6.59 -5.87 7.70
N PHE A 198 -5.34 -5.40 7.86
CA PHE A 198 -5.01 -3.98 7.66
C PHE A 198 -5.29 -3.52 6.23
N ARG A 199 -4.93 -4.31 5.22
CA ARG A 199 -5.18 -3.96 3.82
C ARG A 199 -6.67 -3.93 3.49
N LEU A 200 -7.40 -4.93 3.96
CA LEU A 200 -8.84 -5.02 3.82
C LEU A 200 -9.56 -3.86 4.51
N ALA A 201 -9.20 -3.53 5.74
CA ALA A 201 -9.77 -2.40 6.46
C ALA A 201 -9.54 -1.07 5.72
N LEU A 202 -8.34 -0.85 5.15
CA LEU A 202 -8.07 0.32 4.33
C LEU A 202 -8.87 0.29 3.02
N ALA A 203 -9.01 -0.86 2.36
CA ALA A 203 -9.78 -1.00 1.13
C ALA A 203 -11.25 -0.62 1.34
N LYS A 204 -11.86 -1.03 2.47
CA LYS A 204 -13.25 -0.71 2.83
C LYS A 204 -13.54 0.79 2.92
N VAL A 205 -12.53 1.61 3.25
CA VAL A 205 -12.68 3.07 3.37
C VAL A 205 -12.02 3.83 2.22
N PHE A 206 -11.45 3.14 1.23
CA PHE A 206 -10.68 3.75 0.16
C PHE A 206 -11.53 4.67 -0.72
N SER A 207 -12.79 4.28 -0.97
CA SER A 207 -13.74 5.12 -1.70
C SER A 207 -13.99 6.44 -0.98
N SER A 208 -14.10 6.44 0.35
CA SER A 208 -14.32 7.67 1.14
C SER A 208 -13.14 8.63 1.06
N PHE A 209 -11.91 8.11 0.93
CA PHE A 209 -10.74 8.94 0.64
C PHE A 209 -10.88 9.65 -0.72
N ILE A 210 -11.32 8.93 -1.75
CA ILE A 210 -11.54 9.50 -3.09
C ILE A 210 -12.65 10.56 -3.06
N ASP A 211 -13.72 10.31 -2.32
CA ASP A 211 -14.81 11.29 -2.14
C ASP A 211 -14.31 12.57 -1.46
N CYS A 212 -13.45 12.45 -0.45
CA CYS A 212 -12.81 13.60 0.20
C CYS A 212 -11.97 14.43 -0.80
N VAL A 213 -11.18 13.76 -1.66
CA VAL A 213 -10.43 14.42 -2.73
C VAL A 213 -11.36 15.14 -3.71
N LYS A 214 -12.45 14.49 -4.14
CA LYS A 214 -13.48 15.11 -5.02
C LYS A 214 -14.05 16.38 -4.42
N VAL A 215 -14.46 16.32 -3.15
CA VAL A 215 -15.00 17.49 -2.42
C VAL A 215 -13.99 18.62 -2.34
N ASN A 216 -12.70 18.32 -2.15
CA ASN A 216 -11.67 19.35 -2.07
C ASN A 216 -11.38 20.00 -3.44
N ILE A 217 -11.30 19.21 -4.51
CA ILE A 217 -11.10 19.72 -5.88
C ILE A 217 -12.30 20.54 -6.37
N ALA A 218 -13.51 20.21 -5.93
CA ALA A 218 -14.72 20.95 -6.30
C ALA A 218 -14.73 22.41 -5.78
N LYS A 219 -13.87 22.75 -4.82
CA LYS A 219 -13.72 24.10 -4.26
C LYS A 219 -12.72 24.97 -5.03
N TRP A 220 -12.00 24.39 -6.01
CA TRP A 220 -11.00 25.10 -6.81
C TRP A 220 -11.65 26.07 -7.80
#